data_AF-A0A024FKE7-F1
#
_entry.id   AF-A0A024FKE7-F1
#
_cell.length_a   1.000
_cell.length_b   1.000
_cell.length_c   1.000
_cell.angle_alpha   90.00
_cell.angle_beta   90.00
_cell.angle_gamma   90.00
#
_symmetry.space_group_name_H-M   'P 1'
#
loop_
_entity.id
_entity.type
_entity.pdbx_description
1 polymer ?
#
loop_
_entity_poly.entity_id
_entity_poly.type
_entity_poly.pdbx_seq_one_letter_code
_entity_poly.pdbx_strand_id
1 'polypeptide(L)'
;MCQNVSIVIVGTKSALIIPFSLIGCSSELNGMLSNVSLNGKTEDLSSLTVDLSEFRDVKIEVTDKIVNIFIDSNNVFTKAYEESIGNIAGIRYKFLGVGTVEQFSITNKKTNKELTF
;
A
#
# COMPACT_ATOMS: atom_id res chain seq x y z
N MET A 1 -16.65 10.94 -9.09
CA MET A 1 -16.58 9.48 -8.87
C MET A 1 -15.25 9.19 -8.19
N CYS A 2 -15.22 8.44 -7.09
CA CYS A 2 -13.98 8.10 -6.40
C CYS A 2 -13.30 6.93 -7.09
N GLN A 3 -12.12 7.15 -7.67
CA GLN A 3 -11.27 6.08 -8.20
C GLN A 3 -10.49 5.50 -7.03
N ASN A 4 -10.67 4.20 -6.76
CA ASN A 4 -10.00 3.50 -5.67
C ASN A 4 -8.98 2.53 -6.24
N VAL A 5 -7.75 2.62 -5.76
CA VAL A 5 -6.64 1.75 -6.12
C VAL A 5 -6.15 1.07 -4.85
N SER A 6 -5.85 -0.22 -4.90
CA SER A 6 -5.26 -0.92 -3.76
C SER A 6 -4.07 -1.73 -4.21
N ILE A 7 -2.95 -1.56 -3.50
CA ILE A 7 -1.79 -2.42 -3.62
C ILE A 7 -1.89 -3.47 -2.52
N VAL A 8 -1.96 -4.74 -2.91
CA VAL A 8 -2.12 -5.87 -2.01
C VAL A 8 -0.85 -6.69 -2.01
N ILE A 9 -0.16 -6.72 -0.88
CA ILE A 9 1.00 -7.60 -0.65
C ILE A 9 0.46 -8.83 0.08
N VAL A 10 0.47 -9.96 -0.62
CA VAL A 10 -0.03 -11.23 -0.09
C VAL A 10 1.12 -11.95 0.58
N GLY A 11 0.96 -12.27 1.87
CA GLY A 11 1.87 -13.11 2.61
C GLY A 11 1.28 -14.51 2.87
N THR A 12 2.10 -15.42 3.38
CA THR A 12 1.68 -16.79 3.72
C THR A 12 0.72 -16.87 4.92
N LYS A 13 0.65 -15.84 5.76
CA LYS A 13 -0.19 -15.80 6.98
C LYS A 13 -1.32 -14.78 6.91
N SER A 14 -1.06 -13.63 6.27
CA SER A 14 -2.00 -12.52 6.16
C SER A 14 -1.62 -11.64 4.96
N ALA A 15 -2.19 -10.44 4.84
CA ALA A 15 -1.91 -9.52 3.75
C ALA A 15 -1.77 -8.07 4.25
N LEU A 16 -1.09 -7.25 3.44
CA LEU A 16 -1.14 -5.79 3.54
C LEU A 16 -1.97 -5.28 2.36
N ILE A 17 -3.11 -4.67 2.65
CA ILE A 17 -4.01 -4.03 1.68
C ILE A 17 -3.88 -2.53 1.91
N ILE A 18 -3.16 -1.86 1.03
CA ILE A 18 -2.88 -0.43 1.11
C ILE A 18 -3.80 0.29 0.11
N PRO A 19 -4.79 1.07 0.59
CA PRO A 19 -5.74 1.74 -0.27
C PRO A 19 -5.25 3.15 -0.64
N PHE A 20 -5.56 3.57 -1.85
CA PHE A 20 -5.34 4.90 -2.38
C PHE A 20 -6.60 5.38 -3.09
N SER A 21 -6.86 6.69 -3.05
CA SER A 21 -7.98 7.29 -3.76
C SER A 21 -7.66 8.71 -4.20
N LEU A 22 -8.49 9.29 -5.07
CA LEU A 22 -8.39 10.70 -5.40
C LEU A 22 -8.60 11.60 -4.17
N ILE A 23 -7.99 12.79 -4.21
CA ILE A 23 -8.16 13.82 -3.18
C ILE A 23 -9.65 14.10 -2.95
N GLY A 24 -10.07 14.14 -1.69
CA GLY A 24 -11.46 14.32 -1.28
C GLY A 24 -12.27 13.01 -1.12
N CYS A 25 -11.70 11.85 -1.43
CA CYS A 25 -12.31 10.53 -1.26
C CYS A 25 -11.69 9.71 -0.11
N SER A 26 -11.12 10.36 0.90
CA SER A 26 -10.45 9.67 2.01
C SER A 26 -11.41 8.78 2.83
N SER A 27 -12.66 9.18 2.98
CA SER A 27 -13.69 8.43 3.72
C SER A 27 -14.09 7.10 3.08
N GLU A 28 -13.75 6.89 1.80
CA GLU A 28 -14.01 5.65 1.07
C GLU A 28 -12.83 4.67 1.14
N LEU A 29 -11.71 5.08 1.72
CA LEU A 29 -10.52 4.24 1.88
C LEU A 29 -10.77 3.16 2.94
N ASN A 30 -10.52 1.92 2.53
CA ASN A 30 -10.58 0.75 3.41
C ASN A 30 -9.38 -0.15 3.10
N GLY A 31 -8.61 -0.48 4.13
CA GLY A 31 -7.37 -1.23 4.01
C GLY A 31 -7.15 -2.15 5.20
N MET A 32 -6.03 -2.85 5.19
CA MET A 32 -5.68 -3.80 6.23
C MET A 32 -4.17 -3.96 6.31
N LEU A 33 -3.62 -3.88 7.51
CA LEU A 33 -2.22 -4.15 7.80
C LEU A 33 -2.16 -5.33 8.77
N SER A 34 -2.23 -6.54 8.20
CA SER A 34 -2.28 -7.78 8.99
C SER A 34 -3.44 -7.78 9.99
N ASN A 35 -3.18 -7.60 11.29
CA ASN A 35 -4.18 -7.54 12.36
C ASN A 35 -4.81 -6.15 12.57
N VAL A 36 -4.31 -5.11 11.89
CA VAL A 36 -4.81 -3.73 11.99
C VAL A 36 -5.71 -3.42 10.80
N SER A 37 -6.95 -3.01 11.04
CA SER A 37 -7.85 -2.53 9.99
C SER A 37 -7.63 -1.04 9.73
N LEU A 38 -7.70 -0.61 8.47
CA LEU A 38 -7.69 0.80 8.09
C LEU A 38 -9.06 1.22 7.57
N ASN A 39 -9.64 2.29 8.12
CA ASN A 39 -10.97 2.77 7.73
C ASN A 39 -11.07 4.30 7.76
N GLY A 40 -11.14 4.90 6.57
CA GLY A 40 -11.19 6.35 6.38
C GLY A 40 -12.45 7.04 6.94
N LYS A 41 -13.47 6.29 7.34
CA LYS A 41 -14.64 6.84 8.06
C LYS A 41 -14.37 7.04 9.55
N THR A 42 -13.41 6.32 10.11
CA THR A 42 -13.11 6.32 11.55
C THR A 42 -11.73 6.88 11.87
N GLU A 43 -10.82 6.91 10.91
CA GLU A 43 -9.49 7.50 11.05
C GLU A 43 -9.14 8.38 9.85
N ASP A 44 -8.23 9.33 10.05
CA ASP A 44 -7.77 10.19 8.98
C ASP A 44 -6.76 9.45 8.09
N LEU A 45 -7.20 9.14 6.86
CA LEU A 45 -6.39 8.54 5.79
C LEU A 45 -6.18 9.51 4.64
N SER A 46 -6.35 10.82 4.85
CA SER A 46 -6.19 11.85 3.82
C SER A 46 -4.81 11.82 3.16
N SER A 47 -3.77 11.41 3.88
CA SER A 47 -2.41 11.28 3.34
C SER A 47 -2.23 10.15 2.33
N LEU A 48 -3.18 9.21 2.25
CA LEU A 48 -3.25 8.17 1.22
C LEU A 48 -4.10 8.59 0.01
N THR A 49 -4.59 9.83 0.00
CA THR A 49 -5.24 10.38 -1.19
C THR A 49 -4.20 11.00 -2.13
N VAL A 50 -4.21 10.54 -3.39
CA VAL A 50 -3.24 10.91 -4.41
C VAL A 50 -3.90 10.85 -5.78
N ASP A 51 -3.57 11.81 -6.65
CA ASP A 51 -3.94 11.74 -8.05
C ASP A 51 -3.02 10.79 -8.81
N LEU A 52 -3.58 9.65 -9.22
CA LEU A 52 -2.94 8.58 -10.00
C LEU A 52 -3.41 8.59 -11.47
N SER A 53 -3.96 9.72 -11.95
CA SER A 53 -4.22 9.91 -13.39
C SER A 53 -2.93 10.04 -14.21
N GLU A 54 -1.84 10.43 -13.55
CA GLU A 54 -0.47 10.39 -14.06
C GLU A 54 0.33 9.30 -13.35
N PHE A 55 1.44 8.86 -13.95
CA PHE A 55 2.35 7.91 -13.29
C PHE A 55 3.00 8.55 -12.07
N ARG A 56 2.97 7.83 -10.95
CA ARG A 56 3.52 8.27 -9.66
C ARG A 56 4.33 7.15 -9.04
N ASP A 57 5.42 7.52 -8.38
CA ASP A 57 6.26 6.55 -7.68
C ASP A 57 5.67 6.25 -6.31
N VAL A 58 5.20 5.01 -6.12
CA VAL A 58 4.70 4.52 -4.83
C VAL A 58 5.69 3.52 -4.26
N LYS A 59 6.24 3.83 -3.08
CA LYS A 59 7.14 2.94 -2.35
C LYS A 59 6.53 2.52 -1.03
N ILE A 60 6.55 1.22 -0.76
CA ILE A 60 6.08 0.65 0.50
C ILE A 60 7.27 -0.01 1.18
N GLU A 61 7.65 0.51 2.34
CA GLU A 61 8.71 -0.07 3.16
C GLU A 61 8.13 -0.65 4.43
N VAL A 62 8.49 -1.90 4.73
CA VAL A 62 8.16 -2.54 6.00
C VAL A 62 9.45 -2.83 6.74
N THR A 63 9.59 -2.30 7.95
CA THR A 63 10.72 -2.56 8.85
C THR A 63 10.20 -2.71 10.26
N ASP A 64 10.55 -3.81 10.93
CA ASP A 64 10.14 -4.09 12.32
C ASP A 64 8.63 -3.90 12.57
N LYS A 65 7.81 -4.38 11.62
CA LYS A 65 6.33 -4.29 11.63
C LYS A 65 5.79 -2.85 11.65
N ILE A 66 6.58 -1.92 11.15
CA ILE A 66 6.17 -0.56 10.84
C ILE A 66 6.13 -0.45 9.31
N VAL A 67 4.95 -0.13 8.78
CA VAL A 67 4.80 0.21 7.36
C VAL A 67 5.03 1.70 7.19
N ASN A 68 5.82 2.06 6.19
CA ASN A 68 6.01 3.42 5.72
C ASN A 68 5.65 3.46 4.23
N ILE A 69 4.82 4.41 3.84
CA ILE A 69 4.37 4.59 2.46
C ILE A 69 4.91 5.93 1.99
N PHE A 70 5.57 5.89 0.84
CA PHE A 70 6.11 7.07 0.19
C PHE A 70 5.43 7.26 -1.17
N ILE A 71 5.13 8.51 -1.48
CA ILE A 71 4.64 8.95 -2.78
C ILE A 71 5.62 10.02 -3.27
N ASP A 72 6.23 9.80 -4.43
CA ASP A 72 7.26 10.68 -5.01
C ASP A 72 8.36 11.02 -4.00
N SER A 73 8.88 9.99 -3.31
CA SER A 73 9.91 10.09 -2.25
C SER A 73 9.48 10.77 -0.94
N ASN A 74 8.26 11.28 -0.81
CA ASN A 74 7.76 11.87 0.43
C ASN A 74 7.08 10.80 1.28
N ASN A 75 7.46 10.66 2.56
CA ASN A 75 6.75 9.77 3.48
C ASN A 75 5.39 10.37 3.83
N VAL A 76 4.32 9.73 3.38
CA VAL A 76 2.94 10.22 3.57
C VAL A 76 2.20 9.46 4.67
N PHE A 77 2.63 8.24 5.00
CA PHE A 77 1.90 7.42 5.96
C PHE A 77 2.82 6.44 6.68
N THR A 78 2.71 6.41 8.00
CA THR A 78 3.43 5.47 8.87
C THR A 78 2.45 4.83 9.84
N LYS A 79 2.46 3.49 9.93
CA LYS A 79 1.63 2.76 10.90
C LYS A 79 2.35 1.51 11.40
N ALA A 80 2.25 1.23 12.70
CA ALA A 80 2.71 -0.01 13.29
C ALA A 80 1.59 -1.06 13.31
N TYR A 81 1.97 -2.33 13.22
CA TYR A 81 1.09 -3.49 13.39
C TYR A 81 1.84 -4.60 14.15
N GLU A 82 1.14 -5.64 14.59
CA GLU A 82 1.71 -6.62 15.54
C GLU A 82 2.00 -7.96 14.90
N GLU A 83 1.17 -8.40 13.96
CA GLU A 83 1.27 -9.73 13.36
C GLU A 83 1.99 -9.71 12.01
N SER A 84 2.97 -10.59 11.82
CA SER A 84 3.67 -10.71 10.54
C SER A 84 2.79 -11.35 9.47
N ILE A 85 2.84 -10.82 8.23
CA ILE A 85 2.20 -11.44 7.07
C ILE A 85 2.86 -12.76 6.64
N GLY A 86 4.02 -13.12 7.22
CA GLY A 86 4.83 -14.26 6.80
C GLY A 86 5.72 -13.94 5.61
N ASN A 87 6.03 -14.95 4.79
CA ASN A 87 6.80 -14.75 3.56
C ASN A 87 5.90 -14.13 2.49
N ILE A 88 6.47 -13.28 1.63
CA ILE A 88 5.73 -12.71 0.50
C ILE A 88 5.41 -13.84 -0.47
N ALA A 89 4.13 -14.07 -0.71
CA ALA A 89 3.60 -15.04 -1.66
C ALA A 89 3.24 -14.39 -3.00
N GLY A 90 2.96 -13.08 -3.02
CA GLY A 90 2.72 -12.34 -4.26
C GLY A 90 2.30 -10.89 -4.03
N ILE A 91 2.18 -10.15 -5.13
CA ILE A 91 1.64 -8.79 -5.16
C ILE A 91 0.46 -8.76 -6.12
N ARG A 92 -0.59 -8.03 -5.73
CA ARG A 92 -1.76 -7.79 -6.57
C ARG A 92 -2.10 -6.30 -6.56
N TYR A 93 -2.31 -5.76 -7.75
CA TYR A 93 -2.88 -4.43 -7.94
C TYR A 93 -4.38 -4.57 -8.20
N LYS A 94 -5.19 -3.78 -7.49
CA LYS A 94 -6.64 -3.72 -7.68
C LYS A 94 -7.02 -2.30 -8.07
N PHE A 95 -7.54 -2.12 -9.27
CA PHE A 95 -8.02 -0.84 -9.78
C PHE A 95 -9.53 -0.87 -9.87
N LEU A 96 -10.19 0.22 -9.45
CA LEU A 96 -11.57 0.48 -9.83
C LEU A 96 -11.59 1.16 -11.20
N GLY A 97 -11.66 0.34 -12.26
CA GLY A 97 -11.59 0.79 -13.64
C GLY A 97 -10.28 0.36 -14.31
N VAL A 98 -9.87 1.11 -15.33
CA VAL A 98 -8.61 0.86 -16.05
C VAL A 98 -7.46 1.45 -15.24
N GLY A 99 -6.38 0.69 -15.11
CA GLY A 99 -5.16 1.14 -14.48
C GLY A 99 -3.96 0.44 -15.12
N THR A 100 -2.82 1.12 -15.09
CA THR A 100 -1.57 0.63 -15.68
C THR A 100 -0.49 0.70 -14.61
N VAL A 101 0.32 -0.35 -14.54
CA VAL A 101 1.55 -0.37 -13.75
C VAL A 101 2.71 -0.39 -14.74
N GLU A 102 3.54 0.65 -14.73
CA GLU A 102 4.69 0.74 -15.63
C GLU A 102 5.83 -0.15 -15.17
N GLN A 103 6.18 -0.07 -13.89
CA GLN A 103 7.23 -0.88 -13.28
C GLN A 103 6.86 -1.32 -11.87
N PHE A 104 7.41 -2.45 -11.44
CA PHE A 104 7.39 -2.85 -10.05
C PHE A 104 8.69 -3.59 -9.70
N SER A 105 9.14 -3.44 -8.47
CA SER A 105 10.25 -4.22 -7.92
C SER A 105 9.99 -4.51 -6.44
N ILE A 106 10.59 -5.58 -5.94
CA ILE A 106 10.56 -5.92 -4.52
C ILE A 106 11.99 -6.15 -4.08
N THR A 107 12.43 -5.42 -3.07
CA THR A 107 13.80 -5.57 -2.54
C THR A 107 13.75 -5.95 -1.08
N ASN A 108 14.53 -6.95 -0.71
CA ASN A 108 14.78 -7.27 0.69
C ASN A 108 15.69 -6.19 1.29
N LYS A 109 15.12 -5.33 2.14
CA LYS A 109 15.82 -4.17 2.74
C LYS A 109 17.08 -4.53 3.55
N LYS A 110 17.17 -5.76 4.10
CA LYS A 110 18.36 -6.18 4.87
C LYS A 110 19.52 -6.62 3.99
N THR A 111 19.22 -7.25 2.86
CA THR A 111 20.22 -7.85 1.97
C THR A 111 20.46 -7.06 0.68
N ASN A 112 19.61 -6.06 0.41
CA ASN A 112 19.52 -5.33 -0.85
C ASN A 112 19.37 -6.23 -2.09
N LYS A 113 18.85 -7.46 -1.90
CA LYS A 113 18.54 -8.37 -2.99
C LYS A 113 17.14 -8.11 -3.51
N GLU A 114 17.04 -7.95 -4.82
CA GLU A 114 15.77 -7.92 -5.53
C GLU A 114 15.18 -9.34 -5.57
N LEU A 115 13.88 -9.44 -5.34
CA LEU A 115 13.10 -10.67 -5.44
C LEU A 115 12.51 -10.75 -6.84
N THR A 116 12.99 -11.72 -7.62
CA THR A 116 12.48 -12.04 -8.95
C THR A 116 11.55 -13.25 -8.84
N PHE A 117 10.37 -13.20 -9.47
CA PHE A 117 9.42 -14.31 -9.55
C PHE A 117 9.43 -14.94 -10.94
#